data_AF-A0A0G3C9B5-F1
#
_entry.id   AF-A0A0G3C9B5-F1
#
_cell.length_a   1.000
_cell.length_b   1.000
_cell.length_c   1.000
_cell.angle_alpha   90.00
_cell.angle_beta   90.00
_cell.angle_gamma   90.00
#
_symmetry.space_group_name_H-M   'P 1'
#
loop_
_entity.id
_entity.type
_entity.pdbx_description
1 polymer ?
#
loop_
_entity_poly.entity_id
_entity_poly.type
_entity_poly.pdbx_seq_one_letter_code
_entity_poly.pdbx_strand_id
1 'polypeptide(L)'
;MQLELLELIFLSDKRKQLLLFLKDGPKNMDEIKGALEVTSTAILPQIKKLKEKSLVVQEDKTYNLSLIGKVLVEKMQPLVSIINVFEDNFDYWAERDFQGIPLSFRRRLGELGKCKLIQPDLDRMFELDPEIVDNLSKSSSILECIAYFDSSLISMCQELAREGVKLSFLVSEPVFEHYSEDYLKELQNILTFENVKFFLYSGELRVANLTATDRFVMISLFPKSQKHFDRESLISYEPSALQFGSELFDELLRTSTRITQVLHE
;
A
#
# COMPACT_ATOMS: atom_id res chain seq x y z
N MET A 1 -2.81 25.98 -25.57
CA MET A 1 -3.03 25.97 -24.11
C MET A 1 -1.69 26.27 -23.45
N GLN A 2 -1.60 27.27 -22.57
CA GLN A 2 -0.32 27.69 -21.99
C GLN A 2 -0.09 26.92 -20.69
N LEU A 3 0.80 25.92 -20.71
CA LEU A 3 1.10 25.01 -19.60
C LEU A 3 2.41 25.38 -18.86
N GLU A 4 2.80 26.66 -18.88
CA GLU A 4 4.12 27.10 -18.40
C GLU A 4 4.43 26.71 -16.96
N LEU A 5 3.46 26.80 -16.04
CA LEU A 5 3.68 26.38 -14.64
C LEU A 5 3.84 24.86 -14.52
N LEU A 6 3.10 24.08 -15.31
CA LEU A 6 3.23 22.63 -15.35
C LEU A 6 4.63 22.24 -15.84
N GLU A 7 5.07 22.82 -16.97
CA GLU A 7 6.40 22.60 -17.53
C GLU A 7 7.50 23.07 -16.56
N LEU A 8 7.29 24.19 -15.88
CA LEU A 8 8.21 24.70 -14.87
C LEU A 8 8.34 23.73 -13.69
N ILE A 9 7.25 23.09 -13.25
CA ILE A 9 7.29 22.22 -12.08
C ILE A 9 7.82 20.83 -12.46
N PHE A 10 7.26 20.23 -13.52
CA PHE A 10 7.44 18.80 -13.80
C PHE A 10 8.59 18.47 -14.75
N LEU A 11 9.10 19.39 -15.58
CA LEU A 11 10.27 19.11 -16.45
C LEU A 11 11.62 19.17 -15.72
N SER A 12 11.62 19.32 -14.39
CA SER A 12 12.85 19.36 -13.61
C SER A 12 12.65 18.71 -12.26
N ASP A 13 13.34 17.59 -12.06
CA ASP A 13 13.28 16.87 -10.80
C ASP A 13 13.71 17.74 -9.61
N LYS A 14 14.80 18.52 -9.74
CA LYS A 14 15.24 19.48 -8.71
C LYS A 14 14.16 20.47 -8.27
N ARG A 15 13.35 20.99 -9.21
CA ARG A 15 12.25 21.93 -8.88
C ARG A 15 11.11 21.20 -8.18
N LYS A 16 10.71 20.03 -8.68
CA LYS A 16 9.71 19.16 -8.06
C LYS A 16 10.11 18.80 -6.62
N GLN A 17 11.32 18.26 -6.42
CA GLN A 17 11.83 17.87 -5.10
C GLN A 17 11.92 19.06 -4.14
N LEU A 18 12.39 20.22 -4.61
CA LEU A 18 12.46 21.42 -3.77
C LEU A 18 11.06 21.89 -3.33
N LEU A 19 10.10 21.93 -4.23
CA LEU A 19 8.72 22.32 -3.91
C LEU A 19 8.08 21.35 -2.91
N LEU A 20 8.30 20.04 -3.06
CA LEU A 20 7.86 19.03 -2.10
C LEU A 20 8.54 19.21 -0.74
N PHE A 21 9.85 19.45 -0.71
CA PHE A 21 10.61 19.63 0.53
C PHE A 21 10.18 20.88 1.32
N LEU A 22 9.85 21.97 0.61
CA LEU A 22 9.34 23.20 1.23
C LEU A 22 7.87 23.07 1.72
N LYS A 23 7.18 21.95 1.44
CA LYS A 23 5.84 21.68 1.97
C LYS A 23 5.83 21.65 3.50
N ASP A 24 6.90 21.11 4.09
CA ASP A 24 7.05 20.94 5.54
C ASP A 24 7.56 22.20 6.26
N GLY A 25 7.49 23.36 5.58
CA GLY A 25 7.81 24.67 6.13
C GLY A 25 9.10 25.28 5.58
N PRO A 26 9.51 26.46 6.11
CA PRO A 26 10.68 27.19 5.64
C PRO A 26 11.97 26.39 5.82
N LYS A 27 12.88 26.47 4.84
CA LYS A 27 14.19 25.80 4.85
C LYS A 27 15.32 26.75 4.48
N ASN A 28 16.47 26.60 5.10
CA ASN A 28 17.69 27.29 4.72
C ASN A 28 18.44 26.56 3.60
N MET A 29 19.47 27.20 3.04
CA MET A 29 20.23 26.65 1.91
C MET A 29 20.96 25.33 2.25
N ASP A 30 21.45 25.17 3.48
CA ASP A 30 22.16 23.95 3.89
C ASP A 30 21.20 22.77 4.04
N GLU A 31 20.01 23.00 4.61
CA GLU A 31 18.93 22.00 4.64
C GLU A 31 18.51 21.56 3.24
N ILE A 32 18.34 22.52 2.31
CA ILE A 32 17.97 22.22 0.91
C ILE A 32 19.05 21.38 0.23
N LYS A 33 20.34 21.76 0.34
CA LYS A 33 21.44 21.00 -0.27
C LYS A 33 21.54 19.59 0.31
N GLY A 34 21.39 19.47 1.64
CA GLY A 34 21.45 18.19 2.33
C GLY A 34 20.32 17.25 1.91
N ALA A 35 19.08 17.71 1.94
CA ALA A 35 17.91 16.88 1.64
C ALA A 35 17.82 16.49 0.16
N LEU A 36 18.25 17.36 -0.76
CA LEU A 36 18.19 17.10 -2.20
C LEU A 36 19.50 16.54 -2.78
N GLU A 37 20.55 16.42 -1.97
CA GLU A 37 21.90 16.00 -2.39
C GLU A 37 22.45 16.82 -3.58
N VAL A 38 22.30 18.16 -3.52
CA VAL A 38 22.69 19.08 -4.60
C VAL A 38 23.65 20.16 -4.14
N THR A 39 24.40 20.73 -5.09
CA THR A 39 25.26 21.90 -4.85
C THR A 39 24.46 23.22 -4.95
N SER A 40 24.99 24.30 -4.37
CA SER A 40 24.45 25.65 -4.53
C SER A 40 24.36 26.06 -6.00
N THR A 41 25.37 25.75 -6.82
CA THR A 41 25.39 26.08 -8.25
C THR A 41 24.31 25.35 -9.03
N ALA A 42 23.90 24.16 -8.58
CA ALA A 42 22.82 23.40 -9.21
C ALA A 42 21.42 23.88 -8.80
N ILE A 43 21.22 24.29 -7.54
CA ILE A 43 19.89 24.59 -7.00
C ILE A 43 19.51 26.08 -7.06
N LEU A 44 20.47 27.01 -6.94
CA LEU A 44 20.21 28.45 -7.00
C LEU A 44 19.48 28.89 -8.28
N PRO A 45 19.84 28.42 -9.49
CA PRO A 45 19.09 28.75 -10.70
C PRO A 45 17.64 28.25 -10.66
N GLN A 46 17.39 27.10 -10.00
CA GLN A 46 16.05 26.53 -9.88
C GLN A 46 15.20 27.35 -8.91
N ILE A 47 15.76 27.73 -7.75
CA ILE A 47 15.13 28.63 -6.79
C ILE A 47 14.78 29.96 -7.47
N LYS A 48 15.71 30.54 -8.25
CA LYS A 48 15.47 31.79 -8.97
C LYS A 48 14.26 31.69 -9.90
N LYS A 49 14.18 30.63 -10.72
CA LYS A 49 13.03 30.38 -11.62
C LYS A 49 11.70 30.23 -10.85
N LEU A 50 11.72 29.55 -9.71
CA LEU A 50 10.52 29.37 -8.87
C LEU A 50 10.08 30.68 -8.21
N LYS A 51 11.02 31.54 -7.81
CA LYS A 51 10.75 32.89 -7.30
C LYS A 51 10.17 33.81 -8.38
N GLU A 52 10.73 33.78 -9.60
CA GLU A 52 10.26 34.56 -10.76
C GLU A 52 8.79 34.23 -11.13
N LYS A 53 8.35 33.00 -10.88
CA LYS A 53 6.97 32.55 -11.09
C LYS A 53 6.12 32.56 -9.80
N SER A 54 6.60 33.23 -8.75
CA SER A 54 5.89 33.40 -7.48
C SER A 54 5.49 32.10 -6.78
N LEU A 55 6.23 31.00 -6.96
CA LEU A 55 6.00 29.73 -6.27
C LEU A 55 6.76 29.63 -4.95
N VAL A 56 7.93 30.26 -4.90
CA VAL A 56 8.81 30.30 -3.72
C VAL A 56 9.05 31.75 -3.34
N VAL A 57 9.08 32.03 -2.05
CA VAL A 57 9.50 33.31 -1.47
C VAL A 57 10.77 33.09 -0.65
N GLN A 58 11.54 34.15 -0.46
CA GLN A 58 12.72 34.14 0.40
C GLN A 58 12.57 35.23 1.45
N GLU A 59 12.67 34.83 2.70
CA GLU A 59 12.66 35.71 3.87
C GLU A 59 13.99 35.49 4.60
N ASP A 60 14.81 36.53 4.66
CA ASP A 60 16.20 36.48 5.12
C ASP A 60 17.02 35.37 4.43
N LYS A 61 17.41 34.36 5.21
CA LYS A 61 18.23 33.21 4.78
C LYS A 61 17.39 31.94 4.57
N THR A 62 16.06 32.06 4.58
CA THR A 62 15.15 30.93 4.44
C THR A 62 14.28 31.06 3.19
N TYR A 63 13.93 29.92 2.62
CA TYR A 63 13.04 29.78 1.48
C TYR A 63 11.76 29.11 1.93
N ASN A 64 10.62 29.57 1.43
CA ASN A 64 9.31 29.05 1.77
C ASN A 64 8.41 29.00 0.53
N LEU A 65 7.37 28.16 0.55
CA LEU A 65 6.33 28.22 -0.46
C LEU A 65 5.52 29.51 -0.31
N SER A 66 5.23 30.17 -1.44
CA SER A 66 4.22 31.22 -1.48
C SER A 66 2.81 30.63 -1.28
N LEU A 67 1.77 31.46 -1.17
CA LEU A 67 0.38 30.99 -1.18
C LEU A 67 0.04 30.15 -2.43
N ILE A 68 0.50 30.60 -3.61
CA ILE A 68 0.31 29.86 -4.87
C ILE A 68 1.10 28.55 -4.84
N GLY A 69 2.35 28.59 -4.35
CA GLY A 69 3.19 27.41 -4.18
C GLY A 69 2.54 26.35 -3.31
N LYS A 70 1.97 26.73 -2.16
CA LYS A 70 1.28 25.81 -1.25
C LYS A 70 0.11 25.10 -1.91
N VAL A 71 -0.78 25.84 -2.57
CA VAL A 71 -1.95 25.27 -3.28
C VAL A 71 -1.51 24.27 -4.35
N LEU A 72 -0.46 24.60 -5.12
CA LEU A 72 0.04 23.70 -6.17
C LEU A 72 0.73 22.47 -5.59
N VAL A 73 1.55 22.62 -4.55
CA VAL A 73 2.26 21.51 -3.92
C VAL A 73 1.30 20.51 -3.27
N GLU A 74 0.20 20.98 -2.67
CA GLU A 74 -0.86 20.13 -2.13
C GLU A 74 -1.50 19.22 -3.20
N LYS A 75 -1.63 19.68 -4.44
CA LYS A 75 -2.14 18.87 -5.56
C LYS A 75 -1.05 18.04 -6.24
N MET A 76 0.16 18.57 -6.27
CA MET A 76 1.30 17.91 -6.87
C MET A 76 1.71 16.67 -6.08
N GLN A 77 1.73 16.72 -4.74
CA GLN A 77 2.25 15.60 -3.95
C GLN A 77 1.49 14.30 -4.20
N PRO A 78 0.15 14.22 -4.12
CA PRO A 78 -0.57 12.97 -4.41
C PRO A 78 -0.31 12.47 -5.84
N LEU A 79 -0.18 13.38 -6.81
CA LEU A 79 0.12 13.02 -8.20
C LEU A 79 1.52 12.43 -8.35
N VAL A 80 2.53 13.03 -7.70
CA VAL A 80 3.90 12.50 -7.73
C VAL A 80 3.96 11.15 -7.01
N SER A 81 3.30 11.03 -5.85
CA SER A 81 3.26 9.77 -5.10
C SER A 81 2.65 8.63 -5.91
N ILE A 82 1.53 8.85 -6.61
CA ILE A 82 0.92 7.79 -7.44
C ILE A 82 1.77 7.45 -8.67
N ILE A 83 2.44 8.43 -9.28
CA ILE A 83 3.37 8.18 -10.40
C ILE A 83 4.51 7.29 -9.92
N ASN A 84 5.14 7.59 -8.78
CA ASN A 84 6.24 6.79 -8.24
C ASN A 84 5.80 5.33 -7.98
N VAL A 85 4.62 5.12 -7.39
CA VAL A 85 4.08 3.76 -7.14
C VAL A 85 3.94 2.96 -8.44
N PHE A 86 3.47 3.62 -9.52
CA PHE A 86 3.36 2.97 -10.82
C PHE A 86 4.71 2.76 -11.49
N GLU A 87 5.64 3.70 -11.41
CA GLU A 87 6.97 3.57 -12.01
C GLU A 87 7.80 2.46 -11.33
N ASP A 88 7.72 2.30 -10.01
CA ASP A 88 8.48 1.29 -9.26
C ASP A 88 8.17 -0.15 -9.69
N ASN A 89 6.93 -0.43 -10.12
CA ASN A 89 6.46 -1.78 -10.49
C ASN A 89 5.53 -1.74 -11.72
N PHE A 90 5.95 -1.04 -12.77
CA PHE A 90 5.09 -0.69 -13.91
C PHE A 90 4.43 -1.89 -14.59
N ASP A 91 5.21 -2.94 -14.88
CA ASP A 91 4.70 -4.12 -15.58
C ASP A 91 3.63 -4.84 -14.75
N TYR A 92 3.84 -4.97 -13.44
CA TYR A 92 2.82 -5.48 -12.52
C TYR A 92 1.53 -4.65 -12.61
N TRP A 93 1.59 -3.32 -12.44
CA TRP A 93 0.39 -2.48 -12.50
C TRP A 93 -0.30 -2.48 -13.87
N ALA A 94 0.47 -2.63 -14.96
CA ALA A 94 -0.04 -2.69 -16.31
C ALA A 94 -0.86 -3.99 -16.57
N GLU A 95 -0.50 -5.10 -15.92
CA GLU A 95 -1.13 -6.40 -16.13
C GLU A 95 -2.23 -6.74 -15.12
N ARG A 96 -2.26 -6.06 -13.97
CA ARG A 96 -3.15 -6.36 -12.83
C ARG A 96 -4.47 -5.61 -12.86
N ASP A 97 -5.55 -6.27 -12.47
CA ASP A 97 -6.85 -5.66 -12.27
C ASP A 97 -6.97 -5.08 -10.85
N PHE A 98 -6.62 -3.80 -10.71
CA PHE A 98 -6.82 -3.07 -9.47
C PHE A 98 -8.21 -2.42 -9.35
N GLN A 99 -9.17 -2.73 -10.25
CA GLN A 99 -10.55 -2.21 -10.10
C GLN A 99 -11.25 -2.78 -8.86
N GLY A 100 -10.76 -3.92 -8.34
CA GLY A 100 -11.20 -4.49 -7.07
C GLY A 100 -10.88 -3.62 -5.85
N ILE A 101 -9.93 -2.67 -5.97
CA ILE A 101 -9.68 -1.68 -4.92
C ILE A 101 -10.80 -0.62 -4.99
N PRO A 102 -11.46 -0.30 -3.85
CA PRO A 102 -12.51 0.72 -3.83
C PRO A 102 -12.03 2.06 -4.40
N LEU A 103 -12.94 2.80 -5.06
CA LEU A 103 -12.57 4.03 -5.79
C LEU A 103 -11.90 5.09 -4.90
N SER A 104 -12.33 5.20 -3.63
CA SER A 104 -11.71 6.07 -2.62
C SER A 104 -10.25 5.72 -2.37
N PHE A 105 -9.91 4.42 -2.33
CA PHE A 105 -8.56 3.91 -2.12
C PHE A 105 -7.71 3.95 -3.40
N ARG A 106 -8.31 3.78 -4.59
CA ARG A 106 -7.59 3.97 -5.86
C ARG A 106 -7.01 5.39 -6.02
N ARG A 107 -7.68 6.41 -5.46
CA ARG A 107 -7.18 7.80 -5.45
C ARG A 107 -6.02 8.01 -4.48
N ARG A 108 -5.78 7.05 -3.60
CA ARG A 108 -4.81 7.08 -2.50
C ARG A 108 -3.68 6.07 -2.69
N LEU A 109 -3.56 5.43 -3.85
CA LEU A 109 -2.51 4.44 -4.13
C LEU A 109 -1.10 4.97 -3.86
N GLY A 110 -0.87 6.28 -4.02
CA GLY A 110 0.41 6.92 -3.66
C GLY A 110 0.82 6.75 -2.19
N GLU A 111 -0.11 6.42 -1.29
CA GLU A 111 0.17 6.14 0.12
C GLU A 111 0.89 4.79 0.34
N LEU A 112 0.85 3.88 -0.64
CA LEU A 112 1.65 2.65 -0.63
C LEU A 112 3.16 2.94 -0.64
N GLY A 113 3.57 4.12 -1.12
CA GLY A 113 4.97 4.52 -1.17
C GLY A 113 5.82 3.52 -1.95
N LYS A 114 7.05 3.26 -1.48
CA LYS A 114 7.95 2.31 -2.13
C LYS A 114 7.47 0.89 -1.91
N CYS A 115 7.24 0.17 -3.00
CA CYS A 115 6.82 -1.22 -2.97
C CYS A 115 7.90 -2.11 -3.59
N LYS A 116 8.18 -3.24 -2.96
CA LYS A 116 8.97 -4.34 -3.53
C LYS A 116 8.00 -5.36 -4.14
N LEU A 117 8.28 -5.82 -5.36
CA LEU A 117 7.61 -6.98 -5.94
C LEU A 117 8.18 -8.26 -5.33
N ILE A 118 7.31 -9.10 -4.78
CA ILE A 118 7.62 -10.47 -4.39
C ILE A 118 7.04 -11.39 -5.46
N GLN A 119 7.92 -12.15 -6.10
CA GLN A 119 7.58 -13.09 -7.15
C GLN A 119 7.99 -14.50 -6.68
N PRO A 120 7.04 -15.43 -6.52
CA PRO A 120 7.37 -16.81 -6.16
C PRO A 120 8.20 -17.50 -7.24
N ASP A 121 9.16 -18.32 -6.83
CA ASP A 121 9.89 -19.20 -7.74
C ASP A 121 8.93 -20.24 -8.35
N LEU A 122 9.12 -20.59 -9.62
CA LEU A 122 8.22 -21.50 -10.34
C LEU A 122 8.12 -22.91 -9.70
N ASP A 123 9.19 -23.37 -9.07
CA ASP A 123 9.24 -24.66 -8.36
C ASP A 123 8.72 -24.58 -6.91
N ARG A 124 8.47 -23.37 -6.40
CA ARG A 124 7.99 -23.09 -5.03
C ARG A 124 6.81 -22.12 -4.99
N MET A 125 6.00 -22.06 -6.06
CA MET A 125 4.88 -21.12 -6.20
C MET A 125 3.84 -21.21 -5.07
N PHE A 126 3.74 -22.36 -4.41
CA PHE A 126 2.78 -22.58 -3.34
C PHE A 126 3.33 -22.25 -1.95
N GLU A 127 4.62 -21.99 -1.84
CA GLU A 127 5.28 -21.65 -0.58
C GLU A 127 5.23 -20.13 -0.34
N LEU A 128 5.22 -19.75 0.93
CA LEU A 128 5.34 -18.35 1.32
C LEU A 128 6.80 -17.91 1.24
N ASP A 129 7.01 -16.68 0.78
CA ASP A 129 8.33 -16.08 0.78
C ASP A 129 8.87 -16.01 2.23
N PRO A 130 10.13 -16.42 2.49
CA PRO A 130 10.71 -16.39 3.83
C PRO A 130 10.68 -14.99 4.49
N GLU A 131 10.76 -13.92 3.70
CA GLU A 131 10.62 -12.53 4.17
C GLU A 131 9.21 -12.29 4.71
N ILE A 132 8.17 -12.81 4.04
CA ILE A 132 6.78 -12.71 4.51
C ILE A 132 6.62 -13.47 5.83
N VAL A 133 7.12 -14.72 5.89
CA VAL A 133 7.03 -15.56 7.10
C VAL A 133 7.72 -14.88 8.30
N ASP A 134 8.93 -14.37 8.11
CA ASP A 134 9.67 -13.66 9.16
C ASP A 134 8.92 -12.42 9.65
N ASN A 135 8.35 -11.62 8.74
CA ASN A 135 7.58 -10.44 9.12
C ASN A 135 6.27 -10.78 9.84
N LEU A 136 5.54 -11.81 9.40
CA LEU A 136 4.32 -12.29 10.06
C LEU A 136 4.61 -12.73 11.50
N SER A 137 5.69 -13.50 11.72
CA SER A 137 6.09 -13.97 13.06
C SER A 137 6.43 -12.84 14.05
N LYS A 138 6.80 -11.66 13.54
CA LYS A 138 7.18 -10.49 14.34
C LYS A 138 6.03 -9.49 14.52
N SER A 139 4.88 -9.74 13.90
CA SER A 139 3.72 -8.85 13.90
C SER A 139 2.83 -9.13 15.10
N SER A 140 2.29 -8.08 15.71
CA SER A 140 1.39 -8.20 16.87
C SER A 140 -0.09 -8.28 16.47
N SER A 141 -0.40 -7.82 15.26
CA SER A 141 -1.74 -7.83 14.68
C SER A 141 -1.66 -8.05 13.17
N ILE A 142 -2.53 -8.90 12.65
CA ILE A 142 -2.61 -9.25 11.23
C ILE A 142 -4.07 -9.16 10.79
N LEU A 143 -4.31 -8.33 9.77
CA LEU A 143 -5.55 -8.22 9.04
C LEU A 143 -5.34 -8.90 7.70
N GLU A 144 -6.09 -9.96 7.43
CA GLU A 144 -5.90 -10.80 6.27
C GLU A 144 -7.18 -10.84 5.45
N CYS A 145 -7.10 -10.45 4.19
CA CYS A 145 -8.21 -10.49 3.25
C CYS A 145 -7.80 -11.34 2.05
N ILE A 146 -8.53 -12.42 1.76
CA ILE A 146 -8.12 -13.40 0.74
C ILE A 146 -9.31 -13.87 -0.11
N ALA A 147 -9.10 -13.87 -1.42
CA ALA A 147 -10.11 -14.25 -2.42
C ALA A 147 -9.77 -15.53 -3.19
N TYR A 148 -8.68 -16.21 -2.84
CA TYR A 148 -8.30 -17.51 -3.38
C TYR A 148 -8.02 -18.50 -2.24
N PHE A 149 -8.17 -19.79 -2.51
CA PHE A 149 -7.94 -20.82 -1.51
C PHE A 149 -6.44 -21.07 -1.30
N ASP A 150 -5.99 -21.01 -0.05
CA ASP A 150 -4.63 -21.39 0.38
C ASP A 150 -4.70 -22.35 1.58
N SER A 151 -4.34 -23.60 1.39
CA SER A 151 -4.38 -24.62 2.44
C SER A 151 -3.40 -24.34 3.59
N SER A 152 -2.31 -23.62 3.33
CA SER A 152 -1.29 -23.30 4.34
C SER A 152 -1.71 -22.17 5.28
N LEU A 153 -2.69 -21.36 4.88
CA LEU A 153 -3.13 -20.19 5.63
C LEU A 153 -3.65 -20.58 7.02
N ILE A 154 -4.54 -21.58 7.11
CA ILE A 154 -5.17 -21.93 8.39
C ILE A 154 -4.15 -22.47 9.39
N SER A 155 -3.25 -23.37 8.99
CA SER A 155 -2.27 -23.96 9.91
C SER A 155 -1.29 -22.91 10.44
N MET A 156 -0.75 -22.06 9.57
CA MET A 156 0.11 -20.94 9.96
C MET A 156 -0.61 -19.99 10.91
N CYS A 157 -1.86 -19.66 10.61
CA CYS A 157 -2.64 -18.74 11.44
C CYS A 157 -2.99 -19.34 12.81
N GLN A 158 -3.18 -20.66 12.91
CA GLN A 158 -3.33 -21.32 14.22
C GLN A 158 -2.06 -21.21 15.06
N GLU A 159 -0.87 -21.29 14.46
CA GLU A 159 0.40 -21.11 15.18
C GLU A 159 0.50 -19.69 15.73
N LEU A 160 0.30 -18.68 14.88
CA LEU A 160 0.30 -17.27 15.28
C LEU A 160 -0.77 -16.96 16.34
N ALA A 161 -1.95 -17.56 16.23
CA ALA A 161 -3.01 -17.40 17.23
C ALA A 161 -2.61 -17.96 18.60
N ARG A 162 -1.93 -19.11 18.65
CA ARG A 162 -1.40 -19.69 19.91
C ARG A 162 -0.33 -18.81 20.55
N GLU A 163 0.44 -18.09 19.74
CA GLU A 163 1.43 -17.12 20.21
C GLU A 163 0.81 -15.80 20.68
N GLY A 164 -0.51 -15.64 20.56
CA GLY A 164 -1.27 -14.49 21.04
C GLY A 164 -1.39 -13.34 20.04
N VAL A 165 -1.00 -13.55 18.78
CA VAL A 165 -1.14 -12.56 17.70
C VAL A 165 -2.63 -12.31 17.43
N LYS A 166 -3.04 -11.05 17.25
CA LYS A 166 -4.43 -10.71 16.91
C LYS A 166 -4.67 -10.91 15.42
N LEU A 167 -5.62 -11.76 15.05
CA LEU A 167 -5.91 -12.08 13.66
C LEU A 167 -7.34 -11.66 13.30
N SER A 168 -7.52 -11.03 12.14
CA SER A 168 -8.84 -10.78 11.56
C SER A 168 -8.84 -11.18 10.09
N PHE A 169 -9.67 -12.18 9.75
CA PHE A 169 -9.79 -12.72 8.40
C PHE A 169 -11.04 -12.20 7.71
N LEU A 170 -10.90 -11.76 6.47
CA LEU A 170 -12.00 -11.47 5.56
C LEU A 170 -11.85 -12.36 4.32
N VAL A 171 -12.73 -13.34 4.17
CA VAL A 171 -12.65 -14.29 3.06
C VAL A 171 -13.84 -14.13 2.11
N SER A 172 -13.66 -14.50 0.85
CA SER A 172 -14.78 -14.66 -0.08
C SER A 172 -15.59 -15.92 0.24
N GLU A 173 -16.84 -15.94 -0.22
CA GLU A 173 -17.74 -17.10 -0.05
C GLU A 173 -17.17 -18.41 -0.60
N PRO A 174 -16.64 -18.47 -1.85
CA PRO A 174 -16.05 -19.71 -2.37
C PRO A 174 -14.85 -20.20 -1.54
N VAL A 175 -14.05 -19.29 -0.99
CA VAL A 175 -12.90 -19.66 -0.15
C VAL A 175 -13.38 -20.24 1.18
N PHE A 176 -14.42 -19.66 1.77
CA PHE A 176 -15.01 -20.17 3.00
C PHE A 176 -15.63 -21.55 2.83
N GLU A 177 -16.31 -21.80 1.70
CA GLU A 177 -16.86 -23.12 1.35
C GLU A 177 -15.76 -24.17 1.30
N HIS A 178 -14.66 -23.91 0.57
CA HIS A 178 -13.51 -24.83 0.52
C HIS A 178 -12.93 -25.15 1.90
N TYR A 179 -12.78 -24.14 2.78
CA TYR A 179 -12.31 -24.41 4.15
C TYR A 179 -13.33 -25.18 4.98
N SER A 180 -14.63 -24.98 4.76
CA SER A 180 -15.69 -25.67 5.49
C SER A 180 -15.84 -27.13 5.05
N GLU A 181 -15.57 -27.44 3.78
CA GLU A 181 -15.64 -28.79 3.23
C GLU A 181 -14.36 -29.60 3.53
N ASP A 182 -13.20 -29.04 3.19
CA ASP A 182 -11.94 -29.80 3.19
C ASP A 182 -11.15 -29.68 4.50
N TYR A 183 -11.35 -28.60 5.27
CA TYR A 183 -10.56 -28.23 6.46
C TYR A 183 -11.43 -27.87 7.67
N LEU A 184 -12.60 -28.52 7.79
CA LEU A 184 -13.61 -28.19 8.80
C LEU A 184 -13.05 -28.18 10.23
N LYS A 185 -12.22 -29.16 10.58
CA LYS A 185 -11.67 -29.29 11.94
C LYS A 185 -10.72 -28.14 12.25
N GLU A 186 -9.89 -27.79 11.29
CA GLU A 186 -8.92 -26.71 11.40
C GLU A 186 -9.63 -25.34 11.45
N LEU A 187 -10.69 -25.17 10.66
CA LEU A 187 -11.56 -23.99 10.68
C LEU A 187 -12.31 -23.86 12.02
N GLN A 188 -12.88 -24.95 12.54
CA GLN A 188 -13.52 -24.95 13.86
C GLN A 188 -12.52 -24.62 14.97
N ASN A 189 -11.32 -25.19 14.92
CA ASN A 189 -10.27 -24.92 15.89
C ASN A 189 -9.85 -23.45 15.88
N ILE A 190 -9.56 -22.87 14.70
CA ILE A 190 -9.11 -21.48 14.63
C ILE A 190 -10.20 -20.49 15.10
N LEU A 191 -11.48 -20.82 14.92
CA LEU A 191 -12.60 -20.01 15.42
C LEU A 191 -12.77 -20.05 16.95
N THR A 192 -12.12 -20.99 17.66
CA THR A 192 -12.17 -21.06 19.13
C THR A 192 -11.25 -20.04 19.82
N PHE A 193 -10.29 -19.47 19.10
CA PHE A 193 -9.33 -18.51 19.64
C PHE A 193 -9.99 -17.13 19.82
N GLU A 194 -9.94 -16.58 21.04
CA GLU A 194 -10.52 -15.26 21.36
C GLU A 194 -9.84 -14.10 20.61
N ASN A 195 -8.57 -14.27 20.25
CA ASN A 195 -7.76 -13.33 19.47
C ASN A 195 -7.94 -13.47 17.95
N VAL A 196 -8.83 -14.36 17.49
CA VAL A 196 -9.18 -14.53 16.07
C VAL A 196 -10.58 -13.98 15.81
N LYS A 197 -10.71 -13.23 14.72
CA LYS A 197 -11.99 -12.84 14.15
C LYS A 197 -12.05 -13.31 12.71
N PHE A 198 -13.20 -13.82 12.30
CA PHE A 198 -13.39 -14.35 10.96
C PHE A 198 -14.65 -13.73 10.35
N PHE A 199 -14.55 -13.26 9.12
CA PHE A 199 -15.59 -12.53 8.42
C PHE A 199 -15.75 -13.07 7.01
N LEU A 200 -17.01 -13.21 6.59
CA LEU A 200 -17.40 -13.58 5.25
C LEU A 200 -17.78 -12.31 4.48
N TYR A 201 -17.05 -12.01 3.40
CA TYR A 201 -17.35 -10.87 2.55
C TYR A 201 -18.60 -11.14 1.74
N SER A 202 -19.59 -10.23 1.78
CA SER A 202 -20.89 -10.43 1.14
C SER A 202 -20.93 -10.06 -0.35
N GLY A 203 -19.83 -9.55 -0.90
CA GLY A 203 -19.70 -9.20 -2.31
C GLY A 203 -18.67 -10.07 -3.04
N GLU A 204 -18.36 -9.70 -4.28
CA GLU A 204 -17.24 -10.29 -5.00
C GLU A 204 -15.93 -9.64 -4.54
N LEU A 205 -15.08 -10.40 -3.85
CA LEU A 205 -13.77 -9.92 -3.42
C LEU A 205 -12.79 -9.96 -4.60
N ARG A 206 -12.48 -8.79 -5.14
CA ARG A 206 -11.64 -8.63 -6.36
C ARG A 206 -10.19 -8.23 -6.06
N VAL A 207 -9.82 -8.12 -4.79
CA VAL A 207 -8.43 -8.07 -4.34
C VAL A 207 -8.04 -9.51 -4.00
N ALA A 208 -7.03 -10.06 -4.67
CA ALA A 208 -6.67 -11.46 -4.51
C ALA A 208 -6.20 -11.76 -3.08
N ASN A 209 -5.34 -10.88 -2.57
CA ASN A 209 -4.86 -10.91 -1.20
C ASN A 209 -4.52 -9.49 -0.71
N LEU A 210 -4.85 -9.20 0.54
CA LEU A 210 -4.38 -8.06 1.29
C LEU A 210 -4.00 -8.55 2.69
N THR A 211 -2.72 -8.42 3.03
CA THR A 211 -2.22 -8.60 4.40
C THR A 211 -1.81 -7.24 4.93
N ALA A 212 -2.42 -6.77 6.02
CA ALA A 212 -2.02 -5.54 6.70
C ALA A 212 -1.64 -5.85 8.15
N THR A 213 -0.46 -5.41 8.56
CA THR A 213 0.09 -5.63 9.91
C THR A 213 0.59 -4.32 10.52
N ASP A 214 1.09 -4.39 11.74
CA ASP A 214 1.81 -3.29 12.39
C ASP A 214 3.23 -3.05 11.83
N ARG A 215 3.67 -3.85 10.83
CA ARG A 215 5.04 -3.81 10.28
C ARG A 215 5.12 -3.65 8.77
N PHE A 216 4.19 -4.26 8.04
CA PHE A 216 4.15 -4.25 6.58
C PHE A 216 2.70 -4.33 6.07
N VAL A 217 2.51 -3.90 4.83
CA VAL A 217 1.32 -4.19 4.03
C VAL A 217 1.74 -4.97 2.79
N MET A 218 0.96 -5.96 2.40
CA MET A 218 1.14 -6.73 1.18
C MET A 218 -0.18 -6.76 0.40
N ILE A 219 -0.10 -6.57 -0.92
CA ILE A 219 -1.27 -6.60 -1.81
C ILE A 219 -0.97 -7.45 -3.03
N SER A 220 -1.78 -8.49 -3.25
CA SER A 220 -1.84 -9.23 -4.51
C SER A 220 -3.12 -8.90 -5.26
N LEU A 221 -2.98 -8.71 -6.56
CA LEU A 221 -4.08 -8.42 -7.47
C LEU A 221 -4.22 -9.51 -8.52
N PHE A 222 -5.46 -9.79 -8.91
CA PHE A 222 -5.69 -10.71 -10.02
C PHE A 222 -5.19 -10.09 -11.33
N PRO A 223 -4.59 -10.87 -12.24
CA PRO A 223 -4.26 -10.39 -13.57
C PRO A 223 -5.53 -10.14 -14.39
N LYS A 224 -5.50 -9.11 -15.24
CA LYS A 224 -6.63 -8.71 -16.12
C LYS A 224 -7.09 -9.83 -17.05
N SER A 225 -6.17 -10.74 -17.42
CA SER A 225 -6.47 -11.88 -18.29
C SER A 225 -7.39 -12.91 -17.61
N GLN A 226 -7.41 -12.96 -16.27
CA GLN A 226 -8.10 -13.94 -15.44
C GLN A 226 -7.80 -15.42 -15.78
N LYS A 227 -6.73 -15.70 -16.53
CA LYS A 227 -6.39 -17.07 -16.98
C LYS A 227 -5.52 -17.83 -15.99
N HIS A 228 -4.51 -17.15 -15.45
CA HIS A 228 -3.53 -17.75 -14.55
C HIS A 228 -3.26 -16.77 -13.41
N PHE A 229 -3.25 -17.26 -12.18
CA PHE A 229 -2.83 -16.48 -11.02
C PHE A 229 -1.43 -16.94 -10.59
N ASP A 230 -0.49 -16.02 -10.60
CA ASP A 230 0.95 -16.23 -10.36
C ASP A 230 1.39 -15.89 -8.93
N ARG A 231 0.44 -15.44 -8.09
CA ARG A 231 0.65 -15.10 -6.68
C ARG A 231 1.72 -14.02 -6.44
N GLU A 232 1.99 -13.19 -7.44
CA GLU A 232 2.82 -12.01 -7.24
C GLU A 232 2.16 -11.04 -6.24
N SER A 233 2.98 -10.38 -5.45
CA SER A 233 2.51 -9.41 -4.47
C SER A 233 3.43 -8.20 -4.39
N LEU A 234 2.84 -7.05 -4.07
CA LEU A 234 3.59 -5.85 -3.70
C LEU A 234 3.65 -5.76 -2.18
N ILE A 235 4.85 -5.64 -1.63
CA ILE A 235 5.07 -5.42 -0.19
C ILE A 235 5.63 -4.01 0.06
N SER A 236 5.09 -3.33 1.07
CA SER A 236 5.57 -2.03 1.53
C SER A 236 5.67 -1.99 3.06
N TYR A 237 6.68 -1.26 3.53
CA TYR A 237 6.99 -1.04 4.95
C TYR A 237 6.80 0.43 5.36
N GLU A 238 6.33 1.27 4.45
CA GLU A 238 6.14 2.70 4.70
C GLU A 238 4.98 2.90 5.70
N PRO A 239 5.11 3.80 6.69
CA PRO A 239 4.03 4.05 7.67
C PRO A 239 2.69 4.43 7.02
N SER A 240 2.71 5.19 5.93
CA SER A 240 1.50 5.52 5.15
C SER A 240 0.87 4.30 4.50
N ALA A 241 1.67 3.30 4.12
CA ALA A 241 1.20 2.08 3.50
C ALA A 241 0.53 1.16 4.53
N LEU A 242 1.05 1.11 5.76
CA LEU A 242 0.43 0.39 6.87
C LEU A 242 -0.96 0.95 7.18
N GLN A 243 -1.06 2.27 7.27
CA GLN A 243 -2.33 2.97 7.46
C GLN A 243 -3.29 2.70 6.29
N PHE A 244 -2.81 2.81 5.05
CA PHE A 244 -3.60 2.51 3.86
C PHE A 244 -4.16 1.08 3.88
N GLY A 245 -3.33 0.08 4.22
CA GLY A 245 -3.73 -1.33 4.28
C GLY A 245 -4.79 -1.59 5.35
N SER A 246 -4.60 -1.06 6.56
CA SER A 246 -5.58 -1.18 7.64
C SER A 246 -6.91 -0.53 7.30
N GLU A 247 -6.88 0.68 6.75
CA GLU A 247 -8.11 1.39 6.35
C GLU A 247 -8.81 0.70 5.18
N LEU A 248 -8.06 0.11 4.24
CA LEU A 248 -8.62 -0.65 3.13
C LEU A 248 -9.32 -1.91 3.64
N PHE A 249 -8.70 -2.62 4.59
CA PHE A 249 -9.33 -3.75 5.25
C PHE A 249 -10.65 -3.34 5.94
N ASP A 250 -10.62 -2.25 6.70
CA ASP A 250 -11.81 -1.73 7.39
C ASP A 250 -12.93 -1.34 6.42
N GLU A 251 -12.61 -0.77 5.25
CA GLU A 251 -13.59 -0.47 4.22
C GLU A 251 -14.24 -1.74 3.65
N LEU A 252 -13.43 -2.76 3.33
CA LEU A 252 -13.93 -4.06 2.85
C LEU A 252 -14.76 -4.77 3.94
N LEU A 253 -14.39 -4.62 5.20
CA LEU A 253 -15.10 -5.23 6.33
C LEU A 253 -16.54 -4.72 6.49
N ARG A 254 -16.85 -3.50 6.02
CA ARG A 254 -18.19 -2.89 6.18
C ARG A 254 -19.32 -3.70 5.54
N THR A 255 -19.02 -4.46 4.50
CA THR A 255 -19.96 -5.31 3.77
C THR A 255 -19.68 -6.79 4.03
N SER A 256 -19.45 -7.15 5.29
CA SER A 256 -19.15 -8.52 5.70
C SER A 256 -20.04 -8.99 6.85
N THR A 257 -20.11 -10.30 7.02
CA THR A 257 -20.79 -10.96 8.13
C THR A 257 -19.77 -11.69 8.98
N ARG A 258 -19.82 -11.49 10.31
CA ARG A 258 -18.93 -12.19 11.23
C ARG A 258 -19.35 -13.65 11.37
N ILE A 259 -18.38 -14.55 11.24
CA ILE A 259 -18.55 -15.98 11.49
C ILE A 259 -18.03 -16.28 12.90
N THR A 260 -18.87 -16.92 13.72
CA THR A 260 -18.51 -17.31 15.10
C THR A 260 -18.56 -18.82 15.32
N GLN A 261 -19.18 -19.57 14.40
CA GLN A 261 -19.27 -21.03 14.45
C GLN A 261 -19.54 -21.57 13.04
N VAL A 262 -19.10 -22.80 12.78
CA VAL A 262 -19.45 -23.57 11.58
C VAL A 262 -20.13 -24.84 12.06
N LEU A 263 -21.43 -24.97 11.75
CA LEU A 263 -22.24 -26.13 12.10
C LEU A 263 -22.17 -27.15 10.96
N HIS A 264 -22.16 -28.43 11.32
CA HIS A 264 -22.31 -29.52 10.35
C HIS A 264 -23.81 -29.67 10.04
N GLU A 265 -24.19 -29.71 8.76
CA GLU A 265 -25.47 -30.30 8.33
C GLU A 265 -25.36 -31.83 8.28
#